data_AF-A0AAW5JUQ3-F1
#
_entry.id   AF-A0AAW5JUQ3-F1
#
_cell.length_a   1.000
_cell.length_b   1.000
_cell.length_c   1.000
_cell.angle_alpha   90.00
_cell.angle_beta   90.00
_cell.angle_gamma   90.00
#
_symmetry.space_group_name_H-M   'P 1'
#
loop_
_entity.id
_entity.type
_entity.pdbx_description
1 polymer ?
#
loop_
_entity_poly.entity_id
_entity_poly.type
_entity_poly.pdbx_seq_one_letter_code
_entity_poly.pdbx_strand_id
1 'polypeptide(L)'
;MTATTPIYGLSYPEGSDLVSSAPDSFKAMAEGFENALNEVDSRNTPAGVKPAIATTLETLAGITGVTGQAGYVTADPAEGNNGPYCWTGSAWARIATISDVSDILAEDSSTVMLIDSTYGTIKGYRRGKLATLRIDWKSSVSGSWTKGDFGKLPEGWWPLFDLNFSFGGRDGANQKTINVHADGTMDYNNNGGTQGTASFGCSLSYAIA
;
A
#
# COMPACT_ATOMS: atom_id res chain seq x y z
N MET A 1 -43.46 -30.30 27.05
CA MET A 1 -42.39 -29.30 27.27
C MET A 1 -42.69 -28.03 26.51
N THR A 2 -43.07 -26.96 27.21
CA THR A 2 -43.21 -25.61 26.66
C THR A 2 -42.24 -24.60 27.28
N ALA A 3 -41.52 -25.01 28.33
CA ALA A 3 -40.59 -24.17 29.06
C ALA A 3 -39.17 -24.25 28.47
N THR A 4 -38.47 -23.13 28.50
CA THR A 4 -37.14 -22.98 27.92
C THR A 4 -36.23 -22.13 28.80
N THR A 5 -34.93 -22.40 28.81
CA THR A 5 -33.97 -21.54 29.51
C THR A 5 -33.93 -20.11 28.91
N PRO A 6 -33.77 -19.05 29.72
CA PRO A 6 -33.91 -17.68 29.26
C PRO A 6 -32.77 -17.19 28.36
N ILE A 7 -31.60 -17.81 28.44
CA ILE A 7 -30.40 -17.39 27.69
C ILE A 7 -30.22 -18.22 26.41
N TYR A 8 -30.42 -19.53 26.50
CA TYR A 8 -30.09 -20.47 25.41
C TYR A 8 -31.31 -21.17 24.81
N GLY A 9 -32.53 -20.90 25.29
CA GLY A 9 -33.76 -21.47 24.73
C GLY A 9 -33.88 -22.99 24.87
N LEU A 10 -33.10 -23.62 25.77
CA LEU A 10 -33.07 -25.07 25.93
C LEU A 10 -34.33 -25.56 26.62
N SER A 11 -35.02 -26.51 26.01
CA SER A 11 -36.28 -27.06 26.54
C SER A 11 -36.04 -27.93 27.78
N TYR A 12 -36.91 -27.81 28.78
CA TYR A 12 -36.90 -28.65 29.99
C TYR A 12 -38.32 -28.97 30.47
N PRO A 13 -38.53 -30.06 31.22
CA PRO A 13 -39.85 -30.44 31.73
C PRO A 13 -40.28 -29.59 32.93
N GLU A 14 -41.58 -29.29 33.03
CA GLU A 14 -42.19 -28.61 34.18
C GLU A 14 -43.30 -29.46 34.83
N GLY A 15 -43.73 -29.07 36.03
CA GLY A 15 -44.70 -29.85 36.83
C GLY A 15 -46.09 -30.02 36.19
N SER A 16 -46.39 -29.27 35.12
CA SER A 16 -47.61 -29.39 34.32
C SER A 16 -47.49 -30.39 33.16
N ASP A 17 -46.29 -30.89 32.83
CA ASP A 17 -46.08 -31.88 31.78
C ASP A 17 -46.59 -33.27 32.22
N LEU A 18 -47.18 -34.02 31.28
CA LEU A 18 -47.71 -35.36 31.58
C LEU A 18 -46.58 -36.34 31.88
N VAL A 19 -46.70 -37.08 32.99
CA VAL A 19 -45.75 -38.13 33.37
C VAL A 19 -45.59 -39.20 32.27
N SER A 20 -46.66 -39.48 31.52
CA SER A 20 -46.62 -40.42 30.39
C SER A 20 -45.71 -39.97 29.24
N SER A 21 -45.41 -38.68 29.13
CA SER A 21 -44.52 -38.09 28.13
C SER A 21 -43.08 -37.86 28.62
N ALA A 22 -42.78 -38.29 29.84
CA ALA A 22 -41.46 -38.09 30.44
C ALA A 22 -40.31 -38.69 29.61
N PRO A 23 -40.41 -39.91 29.04
CA PRO A 23 -39.33 -40.45 28.20
C PRO A 23 -39.00 -39.57 27.01
N ASP A 24 -40.01 -39.09 26.29
CA ASP A 24 -39.83 -38.21 25.13
C ASP A 24 -39.29 -36.84 25.53
N SER A 25 -39.74 -36.32 26.66
CA SER A 25 -39.27 -35.05 27.22
C SER A 25 -37.78 -35.09 27.58
N PHE A 26 -37.33 -36.15 28.27
CA PHE A 26 -35.91 -36.31 28.60
C PHE A 26 -35.04 -36.52 27.36
N LYS A 27 -35.54 -37.25 26.36
CA LYS A 27 -34.83 -37.42 25.09
C LYS A 27 -34.64 -36.10 24.35
N ALA A 28 -35.71 -35.33 24.18
CA ALA A 28 -35.65 -34.04 23.48
C ALA A 28 -34.81 -33.00 24.24
N MET A 29 -34.83 -33.03 25.57
CA MET A 29 -33.91 -32.24 26.40
C MET A 29 -32.45 -32.63 26.10
N ALA A 30 -32.10 -33.92 26.16
CA ALA A 30 -30.74 -34.40 25.91
C ALA A 30 -30.24 -34.07 24.49
N GLU A 31 -31.08 -34.25 23.47
CA GLU A 31 -30.76 -33.86 22.08
C GLU A 31 -30.57 -32.34 21.94
N GLY A 32 -31.36 -31.54 22.65
CA GLY A 32 -31.20 -30.08 22.69
C GLY A 32 -29.86 -29.63 23.29
N PHE A 33 -29.44 -30.26 24.40
CA PHE A 33 -28.13 -30.01 25.00
C PHE A 33 -26.99 -30.42 24.07
N GLU A 34 -27.08 -31.59 23.43
CA GLU A 34 -26.04 -32.02 22.48
C GLU A 34 -25.92 -31.09 21.29
N ASN A 35 -27.03 -30.64 20.72
CA ASN A 35 -27.00 -29.69 19.61
C ASN A 35 -26.38 -28.35 20.00
N ALA A 36 -26.71 -27.84 21.20
CA ALA A 36 -26.16 -26.58 21.69
C ALA A 36 -24.66 -26.69 22.03
N LEU A 37 -24.23 -27.82 22.60
CA LEU A 37 -22.81 -28.09 22.86
C LEU A 37 -22.05 -28.26 21.55
N ASN A 38 -22.59 -29.00 20.59
CA ASN A 38 -22.04 -29.11 19.26
C ASN A 38 -21.96 -27.75 18.54
N GLU A 39 -22.93 -26.85 18.74
CA GLU A 39 -22.87 -25.48 18.20
C GLU A 39 -21.74 -24.67 18.84
N VAL A 40 -21.58 -24.73 20.17
CA VAL A 40 -20.46 -24.09 20.89
C VAL A 40 -19.12 -24.67 20.43
N ASP A 41 -19.01 -25.98 20.28
CA ASP A 41 -17.82 -26.66 19.76
C ASP A 41 -17.57 -26.30 18.28
N SER A 42 -18.63 -26.07 17.50
CA SER A 42 -18.53 -25.61 16.11
C SER A 42 -18.12 -24.14 15.97
N ARG A 43 -18.15 -23.34 17.05
CA ARG A 43 -17.42 -22.05 17.06
C ARG A 43 -15.90 -22.24 17.09
N ASN A 44 -15.42 -23.47 17.21
CA ASN A 44 -14.03 -23.87 16.95
C ASN A 44 -13.85 -24.59 15.60
N THR A 45 -14.85 -24.62 14.72
CA THR A 45 -14.76 -25.16 13.35
C THR A 45 -14.78 -24.01 12.32
N PRO A 46 -14.57 -24.25 11.00
CA PRO A 46 -14.37 -23.25 9.94
C PRO A 46 -15.31 -22.04 9.82
N ALA A 47 -16.42 -21.95 10.57
CA ALA A 47 -17.28 -20.77 10.64
C ALA A 47 -16.94 -19.84 11.83
N GLY A 48 -16.17 -20.29 12.82
CA GLY A 48 -15.72 -19.56 14.01
C GLY A 48 -14.20 -19.45 14.08
N VAL A 49 -13.57 -18.92 13.03
CA VAL A 49 -12.15 -19.18 12.79
C VAL A 49 -11.26 -18.34 13.71
N LYS A 50 -10.67 -18.98 14.71
CA LYS A 50 -9.54 -18.44 15.46
C LYS A 50 -8.35 -18.16 14.53
N PRO A 51 -7.53 -17.13 14.81
CA PRO A 51 -6.32 -16.90 14.04
C PRO A 51 -5.41 -18.13 14.05
N ALA A 52 -4.84 -18.50 12.90
CA ALA A 52 -3.81 -19.53 12.81
C ALA A 52 -2.48 -18.94 13.31
N ILE A 53 -1.93 -19.47 14.40
CA ILE A 53 -0.67 -19.00 14.97
C ILE A 53 0.42 -20.03 14.69
N ALA A 54 1.54 -19.58 14.14
CA ALA A 54 2.70 -20.40 13.87
C ALA A 54 3.99 -19.66 14.27
N THR A 55 5.04 -20.42 14.57
CA THR A 55 6.36 -19.82 14.84
C THR A 55 7.06 -19.41 13.56
N THR A 56 6.92 -20.16 12.46
CA THR A 56 7.55 -19.87 11.16
C THR A 56 6.51 -19.76 10.03
N LEU A 57 6.87 -19.06 8.95
CA LEU A 57 6.04 -18.97 7.74
C LEU A 57 5.88 -20.35 7.09
N GLU A 58 6.92 -21.18 7.10
CA GLU A 58 6.84 -22.56 6.61
C GLU A 58 5.79 -23.37 7.38
N THR A 59 5.76 -23.23 8.71
CA THR A 59 4.76 -23.89 9.56
C THR A 59 3.36 -23.36 9.27
N LEU A 60 3.22 -22.04 9.09
CA LEU A 60 1.94 -21.44 8.72
C LEU A 60 1.48 -21.94 7.35
N ALA A 61 2.36 -22.02 6.35
CA ALA A 61 2.08 -22.51 5.00
C ALA A 61 1.55 -23.96 4.98
N GLY A 62 1.91 -24.77 5.98
CA GLY A 62 1.37 -26.12 6.17
C GLY A 62 -0.06 -26.17 6.74
N ILE A 63 -0.58 -25.06 7.26
CA ILE A 63 -1.93 -24.97 7.81
C ILE A 63 -2.89 -24.58 6.68
N THR A 64 -3.91 -25.39 6.42
CA THR A 64 -5.00 -24.99 5.52
C THR A 64 -6.00 -24.13 6.27
N GLY A 65 -6.30 -22.94 5.73
CA GLY A 65 -7.28 -22.02 6.31
C GLY A 65 -8.61 -21.99 5.58
N VAL A 66 -9.52 -21.17 6.10
CA VAL A 66 -10.76 -20.74 5.42
C VAL A 66 -10.50 -19.40 4.76
N THR A 67 -11.05 -19.14 3.57
CA THR A 67 -10.84 -17.84 2.89
C THR A 67 -11.20 -16.68 3.81
N GLY A 68 -10.25 -15.77 4.02
CA GLY A 68 -10.36 -14.63 4.94
C GLY A 68 -9.93 -14.91 6.39
N GLN A 69 -9.55 -16.15 6.74
CA GLN A 69 -9.02 -16.46 8.06
C GLN A 69 -7.71 -15.69 8.32
N ALA A 70 -7.59 -15.11 9.52
CA ALA A 70 -6.37 -14.46 9.97
C ALA A 70 -5.29 -15.47 10.38
N GLY A 71 -4.03 -15.16 10.11
CA GLY A 71 -2.86 -15.92 10.53
C GLY A 71 -1.81 -14.99 11.12
N TYR A 72 -0.89 -15.54 11.92
CA TYR A 72 0.20 -14.77 12.50
C TYR A 72 1.45 -15.64 12.68
N VAL A 73 2.60 -15.11 12.23
CA VAL A 73 3.92 -15.72 12.40
C VAL A 73 4.69 -14.96 13.49
N THR A 74 5.19 -15.68 14.50
CA THR A 74 5.71 -15.05 15.73
C THR A 74 7.23 -15.08 15.90
N ALA A 75 7.96 -16.00 15.26
CA ALA A 75 9.37 -16.24 15.55
C ALA A 75 10.14 -16.86 14.37
N ASP A 76 9.86 -16.43 13.14
CA ASP A 76 10.59 -16.85 11.95
C ASP A 76 12.00 -16.25 11.94
N PRO A 77 13.05 -17.03 11.62
CA PRO A 77 14.42 -16.52 11.54
C PRO A 77 14.60 -15.38 10.54
N ALA A 78 13.79 -15.34 9.47
CA ALA A 78 13.75 -14.21 8.56
C ALA A 78 12.74 -13.18 9.08
N GLU A 79 13.23 -12.06 9.59
CA GLU A 79 12.41 -11.04 10.26
C GLU A 79 11.20 -10.59 9.43
N GLY A 80 11.37 -10.44 8.12
CA GLY A 80 10.31 -10.05 7.18
C GLY A 80 9.17 -11.07 7.02
N ASN A 81 9.33 -12.30 7.51
CA ASN A 81 8.27 -13.31 7.52
C ASN A 81 7.36 -13.19 8.74
N ASN A 82 7.78 -12.48 9.79
CA ASN A 82 6.98 -12.31 11.00
C ASN A 82 5.81 -11.35 10.78
N GLY A 83 4.73 -11.56 11.52
CA GLY A 83 3.57 -10.68 11.51
C GLY A 83 2.30 -11.30 10.90
N PRO A 84 1.33 -10.47 10.51
CA PRO A 84 -0.01 -10.90 10.14
C PRO A 84 -0.13 -11.43 8.70
N TYR A 85 -0.99 -12.44 8.53
CA TYR A 85 -1.33 -13.07 7.26
C TYR A 85 -2.85 -13.26 7.12
N CYS A 86 -3.33 -13.48 5.89
CA CYS A 86 -4.69 -13.94 5.61
C CYS A 86 -4.68 -15.14 4.67
N TRP A 87 -5.56 -16.10 4.90
CA TRP A 87 -5.75 -17.21 3.96
C TRP A 87 -6.57 -16.74 2.76
N THR A 88 -6.05 -16.91 1.55
CA THR A 88 -6.67 -16.44 0.30
C THR A 88 -7.63 -17.44 -0.33
N GLY A 89 -7.74 -18.63 0.25
CA GLY A 89 -8.41 -19.80 -0.35
C GLY A 89 -7.42 -20.84 -0.88
N SER A 90 -6.16 -20.46 -1.09
CA SER A 90 -5.10 -21.35 -1.57
C SER A 90 -3.78 -21.25 -0.81
N ALA A 91 -3.48 -20.09 -0.21
CA ALA A 91 -2.26 -19.87 0.54
C ALA A 91 -2.43 -18.75 1.59
N TRP A 92 -1.46 -18.67 2.50
CA TRP A 92 -1.33 -17.52 3.40
C TRP A 92 -0.64 -16.36 2.68
N ALA A 93 -1.32 -15.23 2.56
CA ALA A 93 -0.76 -13.99 2.03
C ALA A 93 -0.43 -13.04 3.18
N ARG A 94 0.74 -12.39 3.13
CA ARG A 94 1.16 -11.42 4.15
C ARG A 94 0.27 -10.19 4.08
N ILE A 95 -0.16 -9.69 5.23
CA ILE A 95 -0.86 -8.41 5.34
C ILE A 95 0.19 -7.32 5.52
N ALA A 96 0.22 -6.35 4.61
CA ALA A 96 1.13 -5.21 4.72
C ALA A 96 0.72 -4.33 5.91
N THR A 97 1.69 -4.03 6.77
CA THR A 97 1.56 -3.05 7.86
C THR A 97 1.90 -1.65 7.35
N ILE A 98 1.61 -0.62 8.16
CA ILE A 98 1.99 0.75 7.82
C ILE A 98 3.52 0.92 7.70
N SER A 99 4.28 0.12 8.45
CA SER A 99 5.74 0.06 8.34
C SER A 99 6.18 -0.59 7.03
N ASP A 100 5.44 -1.58 6.51
CA ASP A 100 5.75 -2.17 5.20
C ASP A 100 5.48 -1.20 4.03
N VAL A 101 4.68 -0.15 4.24
CA VAL A 101 4.38 0.88 3.22
C VAL A 101 4.99 2.24 3.55
N SER A 102 5.75 2.37 4.64
CA SER A 102 6.30 3.66 5.08
C SER A 102 7.23 4.25 4.03
N ASP A 103 8.04 3.43 3.37
CA ASP A 103 8.99 3.88 2.34
C ASP A 103 8.28 4.36 1.07
N ILE A 104 7.07 3.85 0.80
CA ILE A 104 6.24 4.29 -0.33
C ILE A 104 5.62 5.66 -0.01
N LEU A 105 5.29 5.90 1.25
CA LEU A 105 4.61 7.12 1.69
C LEU A 105 5.56 8.19 2.25
N ALA A 106 6.83 7.86 2.48
CA ALA A 106 7.84 8.76 3.03
C ALA A 106 7.92 10.03 2.19
N GLU A 107 7.76 11.19 2.80
CA GLU A 107 7.81 12.47 2.10
C GLU A 107 8.90 13.38 2.66
N ASP A 108 9.52 14.17 1.79
CA ASP A 108 10.35 15.28 2.24
C ASP A 108 9.44 16.31 2.94
N SER A 109 9.80 16.78 4.13
CA SER A 109 8.96 17.71 4.92
C SER A 109 8.76 19.09 4.28
N SER A 110 9.58 19.42 3.28
CA SER A 110 9.49 20.66 2.49
C SER A 110 10.27 20.51 1.19
N THR A 111 10.17 21.50 0.30
CA THR A 111 10.97 21.53 -0.93
C THR A 111 12.45 21.75 -0.62
N VAL A 112 13.33 20.96 -1.25
CA VAL A 112 14.78 21.08 -1.16
C VAL A 112 15.32 21.87 -2.36
N MET A 113 16.31 22.74 -2.14
CA MET A 113 17.04 23.37 -3.24
C MET A 113 18.04 22.38 -3.82
N LEU A 114 17.91 22.04 -5.10
CA LEU A 114 18.77 21.05 -5.77
C LEU A 114 19.82 21.71 -6.64
N ILE A 115 19.45 22.80 -7.31
CA ILE A 115 20.33 23.60 -8.15
C ILE A 115 20.05 25.07 -7.85
N ASP A 116 21.10 25.83 -7.59
CA ASP A 116 21.07 27.28 -7.47
C ASP A 116 22.21 27.88 -8.29
N SER A 117 21.86 28.64 -9.32
CA SER A 117 22.81 29.22 -10.25
C SER A 117 22.43 30.67 -10.58
N THR A 118 23.35 31.39 -11.22
CA THR A 118 23.08 32.75 -11.72
C THR A 118 21.90 32.79 -12.70
N TYR A 119 21.65 31.71 -13.43
CA TYR A 119 20.60 31.62 -14.43
C TYR A 119 19.24 31.20 -13.88
N GLY A 120 19.17 30.58 -12.70
CA GLY A 120 17.92 30.08 -12.15
C GLY A 120 18.10 29.01 -11.10
N THR A 121 16.98 28.49 -10.62
CA THR A 121 16.93 27.51 -9.54
C THR A 121 16.09 26.29 -9.93
N ILE A 122 16.43 25.16 -9.32
CA ILE A 122 15.60 23.97 -9.32
C ILE A 122 15.39 23.53 -7.88
N LYS A 123 14.11 23.46 -7.49
CA LYS A 123 13.68 22.90 -6.22
C LYS A 123 13.03 21.55 -6.46
N GLY A 124 13.11 20.66 -5.48
CA GLY A 124 12.47 19.36 -5.55
C GLY A 124 11.67 19.03 -4.30
N TYR A 125 10.70 18.14 -4.44
CA TYR A 125 10.00 17.47 -3.35
C TYR A 125 9.84 15.99 -3.71
N ARG A 126 10.11 15.08 -2.77
CA ARG A 126 9.91 13.64 -2.95
C ARG A 126 8.78 13.11 -2.10
N ARG A 127 8.08 12.12 -2.65
CA ARG A 127 7.18 11.23 -1.93
C ARG A 127 7.41 9.80 -2.41
N GLY A 128 7.96 8.97 -1.54
CA GLY A 128 8.51 7.66 -1.84
C GLY A 128 9.53 7.76 -2.98
N LYS A 129 9.31 6.96 -4.03
CA LYS A 129 10.14 6.94 -5.24
C LYS A 129 9.70 7.96 -6.31
N LEU A 130 8.82 8.90 -6.00
CA LEU A 130 8.43 9.96 -6.93
C LEU A 130 9.12 11.28 -6.56
N ALA A 131 9.92 11.84 -7.46
CA ALA A 131 10.42 13.19 -7.37
C ALA A 131 9.53 14.14 -8.19
N THR A 132 9.27 15.33 -7.64
CA THR A 132 8.68 16.45 -8.37
C THR A 132 9.62 17.63 -8.32
N LEU A 133 10.03 18.12 -9.48
CA LEU A 133 10.90 19.28 -9.62
C LEU A 133 10.08 20.51 -10.01
N ARG A 134 10.48 21.66 -9.47
CA ARG A 134 10.09 22.99 -9.92
C ARG A 134 11.32 23.68 -10.49
N ILE A 135 11.27 24.01 -11.76
CA ILE A 135 12.30 24.77 -12.48
C ILE A 135 11.85 26.22 -12.57
N ASP A 136 12.68 27.14 -12.08
CA ASP A 136 12.49 28.58 -12.23
C ASP A 136 13.76 29.18 -12.85
N TRP A 137 13.76 29.31 -14.17
CA TRP A 137 14.92 29.73 -14.95
C TRP A 137 14.76 31.18 -15.42
N LYS A 138 15.68 32.06 -15.01
CA LYS A 138 15.64 33.52 -15.22
C LYS A 138 15.99 33.93 -16.64
N SER A 139 16.87 33.18 -17.31
CA SER A 139 17.33 33.50 -18.66
C SER A 139 17.69 32.25 -19.45
N SER A 140 17.23 32.18 -20.70
CA SER A 140 17.47 31.05 -21.59
C SER A 140 18.46 31.38 -22.71
N VAL A 141 19.12 30.37 -23.27
CA VAL A 141 20.00 30.55 -24.43
C VAL A 141 19.18 31.01 -25.65
N SER A 142 19.72 31.95 -26.44
CA SER A 142 18.97 32.66 -27.48
C SER A 142 18.94 31.98 -28.85
N GLY A 143 19.75 30.94 -29.07
CA GLY A 143 19.87 30.30 -30.38
C GLY A 143 18.76 29.27 -30.66
N SER A 144 18.34 29.18 -31.92
CA SER A 144 17.52 28.05 -32.38
C SER A 144 18.32 26.75 -32.24
N TRP A 145 17.69 25.69 -31.74
CA TRP A 145 18.33 24.37 -31.59
C TRP A 145 19.59 24.36 -30.71
N THR A 146 19.80 25.38 -29.87
CA THR A 146 20.90 25.42 -28.91
C THR A 146 20.52 24.78 -27.58
N LYS A 147 21.54 24.31 -26.87
CA LYS A 147 21.44 23.68 -25.56
C LYS A 147 21.73 24.68 -24.44
N GLY A 148 20.95 24.63 -23.36
CA GLY A 148 21.29 25.24 -22.09
C GLY A 148 21.46 24.19 -21.01
N ASP A 149 22.36 24.42 -20.07
CA ASP A 149 22.68 23.48 -18.99
C ASP A 149 22.04 23.96 -17.68
N PHE A 150 21.35 23.05 -16.98
CA PHE A 150 20.82 23.34 -15.65
C PHE A 150 21.84 23.00 -14.56
N GLY A 151 22.65 21.96 -14.76
CA GLY A 151 23.58 21.40 -13.81
C GLY A 151 23.30 19.93 -13.51
N LYS A 152 23.79 19.46 -12.37
CA LYS A 152 23.66 18.06 -11.93
C LYS A 152 22.86 17.99 -10.63
N LEU A 153 21.85 17.12 -10.62
CA LEU A 153 21.08 16.81 -9.43
C LEU A 153 21.92 16.03 -8.41
N PRO A 154 21.68 16.21 -7.10
CA PRO A 154 22.28 15.37 -6.07
C PRO A 154 21.92 13.88 -6.24
N GLU A 155 22.82 13.00 -5.81
CA GLU A 155 22.54 11.56 -5.73
C GLU A 155 21.26 11.31 -4.90
N GLY A 156 20.42 10.38 -5.35
CA GLY A 156 19.08 10.14 -4.79
C GLY A 156 17.95 10.97 -5.42
N TRP A 157 18.25 11.79 -6.43
CA TRP A 157 17.27 12.48 -7.28
C TRP A 157 17.33 12.04 -8.75
N TRP A 158 18.14 11.03 -9.07
CA TRP A 158 18.39 10.59 -10.44
C TRP A 158 17.27 9.66 -10.93
N PRO A 159 16.80 9.80 -12.17
CA PRO A 159 15.85 8.88 -12.75
C PRO A 159 16.51 7.53 -13.08
N LEU A 160 15.68 6.49 -13.29
CA LEU A 160 16.15 5.15 -13.69
C LEU A 160 16.74 5.09 -15.12
N PHE A 161 16.33 6.02 -15.99
CA PHE A 161 16.74 6.13 -17.39
C PHE A 161 16.56 7.58 -17.85
N ASP A 162 17.12 7.92 -19.02
CA ASP A 162 17.02 9.28 -19.56
C ASP A 162 15.56 9.66 -19.89
N LEU A 163 15.14 10.83 -19.42
CA LEU A 163 13.80 11.35 -19.58
C LEU A 163 13.82 12.64 -20.39
N ASN A 164 12.79 12.82 -21.22
CA ASN A 164 12.53 14.07 -21.91
C ASN A 164 11.12 14.59 -21.59
N PHE A 165 11.00 15.90 -21.42
CA PHE A 165 9.74 16.58 -21.14
C PHE A 165 9.58 17.75 -22.12
N SER A 166 8.42 17.85 -22.74
CA SER A 166 8.12 18.96 -23.65
C SER A 166 7.64 20.17 -22.86
N PHE A 167 8.28 21.31 -23.08
CA PHE A 167 7.83 22.62 -22.60
C PHE A 167 7.24 23.41 -23.77
N GLY A 168 5.94 23.65 -23.69
CA GLY A 168 5.25 24.59 -24.58
C GLY A 168 5.48 26.01 -24.10
N GLY A 169 6.31 26.76 -24.81
CA GLY A 169 6.49 28.18 -24.53
C GLY A 169 5.26 29.01 -24.90
N ARG A 170 5.22 30.26 -24.44
CA ARG A 170 4.11 31.19 -24.68
C ARG A 170 4.03 31.57 -26.16
N ASP A 171 2.81 31.58 -26.70
CA ASP A 171 2.48 32.09 -28.04
C ASP A 171 3.30 31.44 -29.19
N GLY A 172 3.65 30.15 -29.06
CA GLY A 172 4.35 29.37 -30.09
C GLY A 172 5.86 29.60 -30.18
N ALA A 173 6.41 30.52 -29.38
CA ALA A 173 7.84 30.76 -29.22
C ALA A 173 8.39 30.04 -27.99
N ASN A 174 9.72 29.90 -27.90
CA ASN A 174 10.39 29.30 -26.72
C ASN A 174 9.99 27.87 -26.40
N GLN A 175 9.72 27.04 -27.41
CA GLN A 175 9.52 25.61 -27.19
C GLN A 175 10.84 24.98 -26.77
N LYS A 176 10.78 24.09 -25.77
CA LYS A 176 11.98 23.43 -25.24
C LYS A 176 11.71 21.96 -24.97
N THR A 177 12.74 21.15 -25.07
CA THR A 177 12.77 19.81 -24.47
C THR A 177 13.64 19.90 -23.24
N ILE A 178 13.09 19.57 -22.08
CA ILE A 178 13.83 19.46 -20.81
C ILE A 178 14.28 18.01 -20.67
N ASN A 179 15.57 17.79 -20.46
CA ASN A 179 16.15 16.46 -20.30
C ASN A 179 16.63 16.25 -18.86
N VAL A 180 16.31 15.08 -18.32
CA VAL A 180 16.84 14.59 -17.03
C VAL A 180 17.50 13.24 -17.30
N HIS A 181 18.82 13.21 -17.22
CA HIS A 181 19.60 12.03 -17.55
C HIS A 181 19.72 11.09 -16.34
N ALA A 182 19.91 9.80 -16.61
CA ALA A 182 20.05 8.76 -15.58
C ALA A 182 21.24 8.99 -14.63
N ASP A 183 22.24 9.76 -15.07
CA ASP A 183 23.40 10.15 -14.25
C ASP A 183 23.17 11.42 -13.41
N GLY A 184 21.94 11.95 -13.43
CA GLY A 184 21.52 13.13 -12.71
C GLY A 184 21.81 14.46 -13.41
N THR A 185 22.49 14.48 -14.55
CA THR A 185 22.68 15.72 -15.31
C THR A 185 21.35 16.19 -15.90
N MET A 186 21.16 17.50 -15.97
CA MET A 186 19.95 18.13 -16.49
C MET A 186 20.30 19.23 -17.48
N ASP A 187 19.57 19.24 -18.58
CA ASP A 187 19.70 20.27 -19.60
C ASP A 187 18.38 20.54 -20.33
N TYR A 188 18.40 21.52 -21.22
CA TYR A 188 17.32 21.73 -22.16
C TYR A 188 17.83 22.05 -23.55
N ASN A 189 17.03 21.68 -24.55
CA ASN A 189 17.23 22.06 -25.94
C ASN A 189 16.11 23.00 -26.36
N ASN A 190 16.47 24.12 -26.98
CA ASN A 190 15.50 24.94 -27.70
C ASN A 190 15.01 24.18 -28.93
N ASN A 191 13.70 24.13 -29.16
CA ASN A 191 13.09 23.54 -30.35
C ASN A 191 12.37 24.60 -31.18
N GLY A 192 12.59 24.57 -32.50
CA GLY A 192 11.99 25.51 -33.44
C GLY A 192 12.79 26.81 -33.64
N GLY A 193 12.25 27.66 -34.51
CA GLY A 193 12.93 28.86 -35.03
C GLY A 193 13.16 29.96 -33.99
N THR A 194 12.15 30.80 -33.73
CA THR A 194 12.32 31.99 -32.88
C THR A 194 12.43 31.61 -31.40
N GLN A 195 13.58 31.93 -30.80
CA GLN A 195 13.86 31.75 -29.38
C GLN A 195 14.19 33.11 -28.75
N GLY A 196 13.73 33.32 -27.53
CA GLY A 196 14.04 34.48 -26.71
C GLY A 196 14.89 34.11 -25.49
N THR A 197 15.52 35.10 -24.88
CA THR A 197 16.28 34.95 -23.63
C THR A 197 15.40 35.05 -22.38
N ALA A 198 14.06 35.05 -22.55
CA ALA A 198 13.11 35.24 -21.48
C ALA A 198 13.21 34.14 -20.41
N SER A 199 12.72 34.47 -19.22
CA SER A 199 12.53 33.50 -18.15
C SER A 199 11.51 32.44 -18.56
N PHE A 200 11.70 31.23 -18.06
CA PHE A 200 10.73 30.15 -18.17
C PHE A 200 10.72 29.33 -16.88
N GLY A 201 9.60 28.66 -16.64
CA GLY A 201 9.50 27.75 -15.51
C GLY A 201 8.45 26.69 -15.77
N CYS A 202 8.72 25.49 -15.27
CA CYS A 202 7.83 24.35 -15.38
C CYS A 202 7.99 23.45 -14.17
N SER A 203 7.02 22.57 -13.99
CA SER A 203 7.11 21.50 -13.00
C SER A 203 7.05 20.16 -13.73
N LEU A 204 7.86 19.21 -13.28
CA LEU A 204 7.91 17.87 -13.84
C LEU A 204 8.04 16.85 -12.71
N SER A 205 7.52 15.64 -12.93
CA SER A 205 7.60 14.56 -11.96
C SER A 205 8.10 13.30 -12.63
N TYR A 206 8.93 12.54 -11.92
CA TYR A 206 9.50 11.29 -12.40
C TYR A 206 9.84 10.33 -11.26
N ALA A 207 9.99 9.05 -11.60
CA ALA A 207 10.44 8.02 -10.68
C ALA A 207 11.96 8.09 -10.48
N ILE A 208 12.42 8.10 -9.24
CA ILE A 208 13.84 8.01 -8.89
C ILE A 208 14.31 6.55 -8.84
N ALA A 209 15.60 6.34 -9.11
CA ALA A 209 16.26 5.05 -8.93
C ALA A 209 16.24 4.58 -7.47
#